data_AF-A0A5B1QXH3-F1
#
_entry.id   AF-A0A5B1QXH3-F1
#
_cell.length_a   1.000
_cell.length_b   1.000
_cell.length_c   1.000
_cell.angle_alpha   90.00
_cell.angle_beta   90.00
_cell.angle_gamma   90.00
#
_symmetry.space_group_name_H-M   'P 1'
#
loop_
_entity.id
_entity.type
_entity.pdbx_description
1 polymer ?
#
loop_
_entity_poly.entity_id
_entity_poly.type
_entity_poly.pdbx_seq_one_letter_code
_entity_poly.pdbx_strand_id
1 'polypeptide(L)'
;MSSIPRCTTLILDIGDVLFTWSPKTTTTISPRTLKNILSSPTWHKYECGRISQDHCYRLVGEQFSIDPQELAQAFEDARDSLQPDNDFIHFVRALKTESQGKLRVFAMSNISQPDYEVLRTKPADWAIFDDIFTSAGAGMRKPNLSFYKHVLEKTGTDARTAAFVDDKLDNVLSARSLGLHGVVFDSAANVRQALRCLVSDPISRGQTFLHKRAGRLESVTNTGLEIGDNFAQLLILEATNDRSLVNYVEHSHKWNFFREKPVLTTDDFPYDLDTTSIGLTVTQPGDETMDSVMNEMLQYRDEDSIIQTYFDHERPRMDPVVCVNVLSLFYSRQRGSELPQTLDWVRRVLENRAYLEGTRYYETAECFLYFLSRLLETAKDDKLDALLKPLLKERLQERIGASGDALALAMRVVACATVGIPNEMDLRQLLPLQCEDGGWPAGWVYKYGSSGVKIGNRGLTTALALNAIRAVDAVRTRRIPPTIETTRSVQFAPSAEI
;
A
#
# COMPACT_ATOMS: atom_id res chain seq x y z
N MET A 1 -15.30 -4.27 -10.53
CA MET A 1 -14.11 -4.66 -11.30
C MET A 1 -12.98 -4.82 -10.30
N SER A 2 -12.56 -6.06 -9.98
CA SER A 2 -11.48 -6.30 -9.01
C SER A 2 -10.17 -5.80 -9.58
N SER A 3 -9.37 -5.06 -8.81
CA SER A 3 -7.97 -4.80 -9.18
C SER A 3 -7.26 -6.14 -9.33
N ILE A 4 -6.96 -6.52 -10.57
CA ILE A 4 -6.30 -7.79 -10.87
C ILE A 4 -4.91 -7.74 -10.21
N PRO A 5 -4.45 -8.83 -9.56
CA PRO A 5 -3.08 -8.92 -9.06
C PRO A 5 -2.09 -8.50 -10.13
N ARG A 6 -1.09 -7.70 -9.75
CA ARG A 6 -0.14 -7.12 -10.70
C ARG A 6 0.71 -8.20 -11.37
N CYS A 7 1.02 -9.26 -10.64
CA CYS A 7 1.82 -10.39 -11.11
C CYS A 7 1.06 -11.71 -11.02
N THR A 8 1.17 -12.52 -12.07
CA THR A 8 0.63 -13.90 -12.16
C THR A 8 1.73 -14.96 -12.16
N THR A 9 2.99 -14.54 -12.21
CA THR A 9 4.15 -15.43 -12.11
C THR A 9 5.09 -14.94 -11.00
N LEU A 10 5.61 -15.88 -10.20
CA LEU A 10 6.66 -15.67 -9.21
C LEU A 10 7.87 -16.54 -9.56
N ILE A 11 9.05 -15.93 -9.67
CA ILE A 11 10.33 -16.61 -9.90
C ILE A 11 11.23 -16.38 -8.68
N LEU A 12 11.71 -17.46 -8.06
CA LEU A 12 12.50 -17.40 -6.84
C LEU A 12 13.90 -17.96 -7.08
N ASP A 13 14.94 -17.31 -6.53
CA ASP A 13 16.17 -18.03 -6.25
C ASP A 13 15.96 -19.08 -5.14
N ILE A 14 16.87 -20.02 -5.05
CA ILE A 14 16.89 -21.09 -4.04
C ILE A 14 17.89 -20.78 -2.93
N GLY A 15 19.16 -20.54 -3.26
CA GLY A 15 20.20 -20.25 -2.28
C GLY A 15 19.99 -18.89 -1.62
N ASP A 16 20.13 -18.84 -0.29
CA ASP A 16 19.95 -17.64 0.56
C ASP A 16 18.57 -16.96 0.44
N VAL A 17 17.59 -17.65 -0.17
CA VAL A 17 16.18 -17.25 -0.27
C VAL A 17 15.26 -18.34 0.31
N LEU A 18 15.42 -19.58 -0.13
CA LEU A 18 14.65 -20.75 0.35
C LEU A 18 15.48 -21.71 1.19
N PHE A 19 16.79 -21.70 0.98
CA PHE A 19 17.74 -22.51 1.75
C PHE A 19 18.87 -21.62 2.23
N THR A 20 19.24 -21.77 3.49
CA THR A 20 20.37 -21.06 4.08
C THR A 20 21.38 -22.06 4.62
N TRP A 21 22.65 -21.67 4.58
CA TRP A 21 23.74 -22.45 5.16
C TRP A 21 23.67 -22.36 6.69
N SER A 22 23.91 -23.47 7.39
CA SER A 22 24.03 -23.42 8.84
C SER A 22 25.28 -22.60 9.22
N PRO A 23 25.20 -21.70 10.20
CA PRO A 23 26.38 -20.99 10.71
C PRO A 23 27.39 -21.93 11.39
N LYS A 24 26.98 -23.15 11.74
CA LYS A 24 27.85 -24.20 12.27
C LYS A 24 28.32 -25.07 11.10
N THR A 25 29.52 -24.80 10.60
CA THR A 25 30.18 -25.64 9.60
C THR A 25 31.41 -26.29 10.22
N THR A 26 31.71 -27.51 9.80
CA THR A 26 32.93 -28.25 10.16
C THR A 26 34.09 -27.97 9.21
N THR A 27 33.87 -27.15 8.18
CA THR A 27 34.87 -26.86 7.15
C THR A 27 36.06 -26.06 7.68
N THR A 28 37.25 -26.40 7.21
CA THR A 28 38.50 -25.68 7.46
C THR A 28 38.65 -24.42 6.60
N ILE A 29 37.84 -24.27 5.54
CA ILE A 29 37.89 -23.14 4.62
C ILE A 29 37.02 -21.99 5.14
N SER A 30 37.60 -20.79 5.23
CA SER A 30 36.85 -19.62 5.71
C SER A 30 35.64 -19.28 4.81
N PRO A 31 34.53 -18.76 5.37
CA PRO A 31 33.37 -18.32 4.59
C PRO A 31 33.71 -17.30 3.51
N ARG A 32 34.69 -16.42 3.76
CA ARG A 32 35.18 -15.44 2.79
C ARG A 32 35.82 -16.13 1.58
N THR A 33 36.63 -17.16 1.83
CA THR A 33 37.28 -17.94 0.77
C THR A 33 36.25 -18.69 -0.05
N LEU A 34 35.28 -19.37 0.58
CA LEU A 34 34.18 -20.03 -0.13
C LEU A 34 33.40 -19.05 -1.02
N LYS A 35 33.08 -17.85 -0.50
CA LYS A 35 32.41 -16.81 -1.30
C LYS A 35 33.23 -16.36 -2.52
N ASN A 36 34.55 -16.22 -2.36
CA ASN A 36 35.44 -15.89 -3.48
C ASN A 36 35.49 -17.01 -4.53
N ILE A 37 35.49 -18.26 -4.08
CA ILE A 37 35.44 -19.44 -4.95
C ILE A 37 34.13 -19.45 -5.76
N LEU A 38 32.98 -19.31 -5.08
CA LEU A 38 31.66 -19.25 -5.71
C LEU A 38 31.51 -18.12 -6.75
N SER A 39 32.29 -17.05 -6.58
CA SER A 39 32.30 -15.88 -7.49
C SER A 39 33.34 -16.01 -8.62
N SER A 40 34.12 -17.08 -8.65
CA SER A 40 35.20 -17.26 -9.62
C SER A 40 34.67 -17.66 -11.01
N PRO A 41 35.35 -17.25 -12.11
CA PRO A 41 35.00 -17.71 -13.45
C PRO A 41 35.02 -19.23 -13.62
N THR A 42 35.90 -19.93 -12.88
CA THR A 42 35.96 -21.40 -12.86
C THR A 42 34.69 -21.98 -12.28
N TRP A 43 34.22 -21.47 -11.14
CA TRP A 43 32.96 -21.91 -10.54
C TRP A 43 31.76 -21.59 -11.43
N HIS A 44 31.75 -20.42 -12.08
CA HIS A 44 30.70 -20.07 -13.04
C HIS A 44 30.59 -21.07 -14.21
N LYS A 45 31.73 -21.62 -14.68
CA LYS A 45 31.72 -22.68 -15.70
C LYS A 45 31.16 -23.99 -15.14
N TYR A 46 31.51 -24.34 -13.91
CA TYR A 46 31.04 -25.54 -13.22
C TYR A 46 29.53 -25.49 -12.97
N GLU A 47 28.99 -24.40 -12.41
CA GLU A 47 27.55 -24.26 -12.18
C GLU A 47 26.76 -24.20 -13.49
N CYS A 48 27.38 -23.88 -14.63
CA CYS A 48 26.76 -23.97 -15.96
C CYS A 48 26.97 -25.34 -16.64
N GLY A 49 27.49 -26.35 -15.94
CA GLY A 49 27.74 -27.70 -16.50
C GLY A 49 28.83 -27.76 -17.58
N ARG A 50 29.70 -26.74 -17.70
CA ARG A 50 30.73 -26.66 -18.76
C ARG A 50 32.03 -27.40 -18.41
N ILE A 51 32.25 -27.67 -17.13
CA ILE A 51 33.38 -28.45 -16.61
C ILE A 51 32.86 -29.41 -15.53
N SER A 52 33.52 -30.55 -15.35
CA SER A 52 33.17 -31.51 -14.29
C SER A 52 33.58 -30.98 -12.90
N GLN A 53 32.99 -31.56 -11.85
CA GLN A 53 33.33 -31.25 -10.45
C GLN A 53 34.82 -31.43 -10.17
N ASP A 54 35.41 -32.58 -10.51
CA ASP A 54 36.83 -32.84 -10.29
C ASP A 54 37.75 -31.85 -11.01
N HIS A 55 37.35 -31.42 -12.22
CA HIS A 55 38.09 -30.41 -12.96
C HIS A 55 37.95 -29.03 -12.31
N CYS A 56 36.75 -28.67 -11.86
CA CYS A 56 36.52 -27.43 -11.13
C CYS A 56 37.35 -27.39 -9.84
N TYR A 57 37.30 -28.43 -9.02
CA TYR A 57 37.98 -28.47 -7.73
C TYR A 57 39.50 -28.44 -7.89
N ARG A 58 40.05 -29.06 -8.94
CA ARG A 58 41.48 -28.94 -9.26
C ARG A 58 41.87 -27.50 -9.62
N LEU A 59 41.16 -26.87 -10.56
CA LEU A 59 41.46 -25.50 -11.01
C LEU A 59 41.25 -24.46 -9.90
N VAL A 60 40.21 -24.63 -9.09
CA VAL A 60 39.97 -23.77 -7.92
C VAL A 60 41.03 -24.02 -6.85
N GLY A 61 41.39 -25.27 -6.58
CA GLY A 61 42.45 -25.64 -5.64
C GLY A 61 43.79 -24.99 -6.02
N GLU A 62 44.15 -25.05 -7.30
CA GLU A 62 45.32 -24.34 -7.85
C GLU A 62 45.19 -22.81 -7.70
N GLN A 63 44.04 -22.24 -8.03
CA GLN A 63 43.81 -20.78 -8.00
C GLN A 63 43.86 -20.19 -6.58
N PHE A 64 43.37 -20.93 -5.58
CA PHE A 64 43.25 -20.47 -4.20
C PHE A 64 44.26 -21.10 -3.25
N SER A 65 45.17 -21.94 -3.77
CA SER A 65 46.16 -22.70 -3.00
C SER A 65 45.54 -23.58 -1.91
N ILE A 66 44.49 -24.33 -2.27
CA ILE A 66 43.74 -25.24 -1.39
C ILE A 66 43.83 -26.65 -1.96
N ASP A 67 44.02 -27.65 -1.10
CA ASP A 67 44.02 -29.04 -1.54
C ASP A 67 42.64 -29.42 -2.12
N PRO A 68 42.56 -30.07 -3.31
CA PRO A 68 41.27 -30.43 -3.90
C PRO A 68 40.40 -31.35 -3.03
N GLN A 69 40.98 -32.19 -2.16
CA GLN A 69 40.21 -33.03 -1.23
C GLN A 69 39.66 -32.19 -0.08
N GLU A 70 40.44 -31.25 0.45
CA GLU A 70 39.96 -30.27 1.43
C GLU A 70 38.80 -29.43 0.87
N LEU A 71 38.92 -29.00 -0.38
CA LEU A 71 37.86 -28.27 -1.09
C LEU A 71 36.60 -29.11 -1.26
N ALA A 72 36.75 -30.38 -1.65
CA ALA A 72 35.63 -31.31 -1.82
C ALA A 72 34.88 -31.51 -0.50
N GLN A 73 35.61 -31.77 0.59
CA GLN A 73 35.05 -31.92 1.93
C GLN A 73 34.34 -30.64 2.39
N ALA A 74 34.94 -29.47 2.15
CA ALA A 74 34.35 -28.20 2.52
C ALA A 74 33.00 -27.95 1.84
N PHE A 75 32.86 -28.27 0.55
CA PHE A 75 31.58 -28.16 -0.16
C PHE A 75 30.59 -29.25 0.22
N GLU A 76 31.06 -30.45 0.61
CA GLU A 76 30.21 -31.50 1.17
C GLU A 76 29.60 -31.07 2.51
N ASP A 77 30.43 -30.61 3.44
CA ASP A 77 30.01 -30.06 4.73
C ASP A 77 29.03 -28.89 4.53
N ALA A 78 29.31 -28.01 3.57
CA ALA A 78 28.44 -26.91 3.24
C ALA A 78 27.07 -27.42 2.75
N ARG A 79 27.03 -28.37 1.80
CA ARG A 79 25.77 -28.97 1.31
C ARG A 79 24.98 -29.64 2.44
N ASP A 80 25.67 -30.29 3.37
CA ASP A 80 25.04 -30.92 4.52
C ASP A 80 24.43 -29.94 5.49
N SER A 81 25.06 -28.77 5.63
CA SER A 81 24.59 -27.68 6.48
C SER A 81 23.34 -26.94 5.95
N LEU A 82 22.94 -27.16 4.69
CA LEU A 82 21.79 -26.47 4.08
C LEU A 82 20.49 -26.82 4.78
N GLN A 83 19.78 -25.79 5.25
CA GLN A 83 18.47 -25.92 5.88
C GLN A 83 17.41 -25.14 5.10
N PRO A 84 16.23 -25.73 4.85
CA PRO A 84 15.12 -25.01 4.24
C PRO A 84 14.51 -23.99 5.21
N ASP A 85 14.16 -22.82 4.68
CA ASP A 85 13.26 -21.88 5.34
C ASP A 85 11.81 -22.36 5.11
N ASN A 86 11.37 -23.27 5.99
CA ASN A 86 10.02 -23.83 5.91
C ASN A 86 8.93 -22.77 6.07
N ASP A 87 9.17 -21.68 6.79
CA ASP A 87 8.19 -20.62 6.97
C ASP A 87 7.98 -19.85 5.66
N PHE A 88 9.07 -19.53 4.94
CA PHE A 88 8.99 -18.89 3.65
C PHE A 88 8.38 -19.81 2.57
N ILE A 89 8.74 -21.11 2.58
CA ILE A 89 8.13 -22.13 1.71
C ILE A 89 6.62 -22.23 1.95
N HIS A 90 6.18 -22.31 3.20
CA HIS A 90 4.76 -22.34 3.55
C HIS A 90 4.03 -21.06 3.12
N PHE A 91 4.68 -19.91 3.24
CA PHE A 91 4.15 -18.64 2.75
C PHE A 91 3.94 -18.65 1.22
N VAL A 92 4.92 -19.11 0.44
CA VAL A 92 4.79 -19.22 -1.03
C VAL A 92 3.67 -20.19 -1.41
N ARG A 93 3.56 -21.32 -0.70
CA ARG A 93 2.44 -22.26 -0.87
C ARG A 93 1.09 -21.61 -0.55
N ALA A 94 1.00 -20.80 0.49
CA ALA A 94 -0.22 -20.06 0.83
C ALA A 94 -0.61 -19.08 -0.29
N LEU A 95 0.34 -18.34 -0.87
CA LEU A 95 0.08 -17.47 -2.03
C LEU A 95 -0.50 -18.25 -3.21
N LYS A 96 0.07 -19.42 -3.52
CA LYS A 96 -0.41 -20.29 -4.60
C LYS A 96 -1.84 -20.78 -4.35
N THR A 97 -2.13 -21.25 -3.13
CA THR A 97 -3.46 -21.70 -2.72
C THR A 97 -4.49 -20.58 -2.78
N GLU A 98 -4.18 -19.40 -2.23
CA GLU A 98 -5.08 -18.24 -2.22
C GLU A 98 -5.35 -17.71 -3.64
N SER A 99 -4.39 -17.84 -4.55
CA SER A 99 -4.58 -17.51 -5.97
C SER A 99 -5.47 -18.51 -6.72
N GLN A 100 -5.93 -19.59 -6.07
CA GLN A 100 -6.67 -20.69 -6.66
C GLN A 100 -5.92 -21.33 -7.85
N GLY A 101 -4.59 -21.45 -7.73
CA GLY A 101 -3.73 -22.00 -8.77
C GLY A 101 -3.44 -21.07 -9.95
N LYS A 102 -3.87 -19.80 -9.90
CA LYS A 102 -3.57 -18.81 -10.96
C LYS A 102 -2.13 -18.29 -10.89
N LEU A 103 -1.53 -18.26 -9.69
CA LEU A 103 -0.13 -17.89 -9.50
C LEU A 103 0.76 -19.07 -9.87
N ARG A 104 1.58 -18.89 -10.90
CA ARG A 104 2.63 -19.84 -11.26
C ARG A 104 3.91 -19.51 -10.50
N VAL A 105 4.59 -20.52 -9.98
CA VAL A 105 5.79 -20.37 -9.17
C VAL A 105 6.92 -21.18 -9.80
N PHE A 106 8.02 -20.53 -10.13
CA PHE A 106 9.21 -21.15 -10.71
C PHE A 106 10.43 -20.89 -9.82
N ALA A 107 11.39 -21.81 -9.86
CA ALA A 107 12.71 -21.56 -9.30
C ALA A 107 13.72 -21.25 -10.42
N MET A 108 14.66 -20.34 -10.14
CA MET A 108 15.75 -19.99 -11.05
C MET A 108 17.03 -19.82 -10.25
N SER A 109 17.92 -20.82 -10.30
CA SER A 109 19.09 -20.87 -9.42
C SER A 109 20.40 -21.15 -10.16
N ASN A 110 21.46 -20.46 -9.72
CA ASN A 110 22.82 -20.78 -10.13
C ASN A 110 23.32 -21.93 -9.27
N ILE A 111 23.33 -23.14 -9.81
CA ILE A 111 23.67 -24.36 -9.10
C ILE A 111 24.19 -25.41 -10.08
N SER A 112 25.23 -26.14 -9.67
CA SER A 112 25.76 -27.26 -10.45
C SER A 112 24.80 -28.46 -10.39
N GLN A 113 24.95 -29.41 -11.33
CA GLN A 113 24.11 -30.61 -11.35
C GLN A 113 24.29 -31.48 -10.08
N PRO A 114 25.53 -31.79 -9.61
CA PRO A 114 25.70 -32.55 -8.38
C PRO A 114 25.13 -31.86 -7.14
N ASP A 115 25.32 -30.54 -7.02
CA ASP A 115 24.81 -29.79 -5.88
C ASP A 115 23.28 -29.73 -5.89
N TYR A 116 22.66 -29.63 -7.07
CA TYR A 116 21.21 -29.67 -7.22
C TYR A 116 20.62 -31.04 -6.83
N GLU A 117 21.26 -32.13 -7.23
CA GLU A 117 20.84 -33.48 -6.86
C GLU A 117 20.83 -33.67 -5.34
N VAL A 118 21.89 -33.24 -4.65
CA VAL A 118 21.95 -33.25 -3.18
C VAL A 118 20.87 -32.36 -2.58
N LEU A 119 20.70 -31.14 -3.09
CA LEU A 119 19.69 -30.21 -2.60
C LEU A 119 18.28 -30.80 -2.68
N ARG A 120 17.96 -31.54 -3.75
CA ARG A 120 16.66 -32.18 -3.94
C ARG A 120 16.37 -33.29 -2.91
N THR A 121 17.38 -33.83 -2.24
CA THR A 121 17.20 -34.81 -1.14
C THR A 121 16.78 -34.17 0.19
N LYS A 122 16.97 -32.84 0.34
CA LYS A 122 16.66 -32.13 1.59
C LYS A 122 15.13 -32.08 1.82
N PRO A 123 14.66 -32.15 3.08
CA PRO A 123 13.24 -32.23 3.42
C PRO A 123 12.54 -30.87 3.26
N ALA A 124 12.27 -30.49 2.02
CA ALA A 124 11.56 -29.27 1.65
C ALA A 124 10.37 -29.61 0.74
N ASP A 125 9.35 -28.73 0.74
CA ASP A 125 8.26 -28.86 -0.22
C ASP A 125 8.67 -28.34 -1.60
N TRP A 126 9.12 -29.26 -2.45
CA TRP A 126 9.45 -28.95 -3.83
C TRP A 126 8.22 -28.80 -4.74
N ALA A 127 7.04 -29.24 -4.28
CA ALA A 127 5.80 -29.16 -5.07
C ALA A 127 5.22 -27.74 -5.15
N ILE A 128 5.79 -26.76 -4.42
CA ILE A 128 5.47 -25.34 -4.63
C ILE A 128 5.79 -24.91 -6.07
N PHE A 129 6.85 -25.48 -6.67
CA PHE A 129 7.31 -25.11 -8.00
C PHE A 129 6.56 -25.85 -9.10
N ASP A 130 6.13 -25.09 -10.09
CA ASP A 130 5.63 -25.63 -11.36
C ASP A 130 6.80 -26.12 -12.23
N ASP A 131 7.96 -25.45 -12.14
CA ASP A 131 9.21 -25.89 -12.76
C ASP A 131 10.44 -25.26 -12.07
N ILE A 132 11.61 -25.88 -12.25
CA ILE A 132 12.88 -25.46 -11.65
C ILE A 132 13.95 -25.33 -12.75
N PHE A 133 14.46 -24.11 -12.92
CA PHE A 133 15.51 -23.79 -13.88
C PHE A 133 16.87 -23.68 -13.17
N THR A 134 17.74 -24.65 -13.37
CA THR A 134 19.12 -24.62 -12.86
C THR A 134 20.08 -24.10 -13.92
N SER A 135 21.15 -23.42 -13.50
CA SER A 135 22.18 -22.98 -14.44
C SER A 135 22.87 -24.15 -15.14
N ALA A 136 23.01 -25.30 -14.46
CA ALA A 136 23.61 -26.50 -15.05
C ALA A 136 22.74 -27.07 -16.18
N GLY A 137 21.43 -27.17 -15.96
CA GLY A 137 20.49 -27.67 -16.97
C GLY A 137 20.36 -26.71 -18.17
N ALA A 138 20.45 -25.40 -17.93
CA ALA A 138 20.31 -24.39 -18.98
C ALA A 138 21.63 -24.07 -19.72
N GLY A 139 22.80 -24.34 -19.11
CA GLY A 139 24.10 -23.86 -19.60
C GLY A 139 24.29 -22.33 -19.53
N MET A 140 23.37 -21.66 -18.82
CA MET A 140 23.27 -20.22 -18.65
C MET A 140 23.14 -19.89 -17.17
N ARG A 141 23.51 -18.68 -16.74
CA ARG A 141 23.49 -18.29 -15.33
C ARG A 141 22.97 -16.88 -15.14
N LYS A 142 22.47 -16.57 -13.95
CA LYS A 142 22.29 -15.20 -13.48
C LYS A 142 23.68 -14.59 -13.22
N PRO A 143 23.92 -13.29 -13.51
CA PRO A 143 22.98 -12.27 -14.00
C PRO A 143 22.87 -12.19 -15.53
N ASN A 144 23.34 -13.17 -16.31
CA ASN A 144 23.29 -13.06 -17.77
C ASN A 144 21.84 -13.03 -18.29
N LEU A 145 21.50 -11.99 -19.05
CA LEU A 145 20.14 -11.77 -19.58
C LEU A 145 19.60 -12.95 -20.39
N SER A 146 20.47 -13.75 -21.01
CA SER A 146 20.08 -14.94 -21.77
C SER A 146 19.33 -15.96 -20.91
N PHE A 147 19.71 -16.12 -19.63
CA PHE A 147 19.04 -17.09 -18.75
C PHE A 147 17.62 -16.64 -18.42
N TYR A 148 17.42 -15.35 -18.10
CA TYR A 148 16.10 -14.78 -17.85
C TYR A 148 15.20 -14.91 -19.08
N LYS A 149 15.69 -14.55 -20.27
CA LYS A 149 14.95 -14.69 -21.53
C LYS A 149 14.55 -16.14 -21.79
N HIS A 150 15.47 -17.08 -21.58
CA HIS A 150 15.20 -18.51 -21.69
C HIS A 150 14.05 -18.96 -20.77
N VAL A 151 14.07 -18.55 -19.49
CA VAL A 151 13.01 -18.89 -18.52
C VAL A 151 11.66 -18.28 -18.92
N LEU A 152 11.64 -17.00 -19.34
CA LEU A 152 10.41 -16.34 -19.78
C LEU A 152 9.81 -17.01 -21.03
N GLU A 153 10.65 -17.36 -22.01
CA GLU A 153 10.24 -18.07 -23.22
C GLU A 153 9.69 -19.47 -22.90
N LYS A 154 10.40 -20.25 -22.07
CA LYS A 154 9.99 -21.61 -21.69
C LYS A 154 8.69 -21.64 -20.91
N THR A 155 8.46 -20.64 -20.07
CA THR A 155 7.24 -20.55 -19.24
C THR A 155 6.10 -19.78 -19.91
N GLY A 156 6.34 -19.15 -21.06
CA GLY A 156 5.37 -18.24 -21.68
C GLY A 156 4.96 -17.09 -20.76
N THR A 157 5.90 -16.56 -19.98
CA THR A 157 5.63 -15.51 -18.99
C THR A 157 5.87 -14.12 -19.57
N ASP A 158 4.90 -13.21 -19.45
CA ASP A 158 5.14 -11.77 -19.66
C ASP A 158 5.90 -11.20 -18.45
N ALA A 159 7.08 -10.63 -18.72
CA ALA A 159 7.94 -10.02 -17.71
C ALA A 159 7.20 -8.98 -16.86
N ARG A 160 6.30 -8.19 -17.45
CA ARG A 160 5.56 -7.13 -16.76
C ARG A 160 4.57 -7.65 -15.72
N THR A 161 4.24 -8.95 -15.78
CA THR A 161 3.36 -9.64 -14.84
C THR A 161 4.11 -10.68 -14.01
N ALA A 162 5.44 -10.58 -13.94
CA ALA A 162 6.29 -11.51 -13.20
C ALA A 162 7.05 -10.81 -12.08
N ALA A 163 7.02 -11.40 -10.88
CA ALA A 163 7.90 -11.04 -9.78
C ALA A 163 9.13 -11.93 -9.77
N PHE A 164 10.30 -11.36 -9.48
CA PHE A 164 11.56 -12.09 -9.34
C PHE A 164 12.21 -11.76 -8.00
N VAL A 165 12.60 -12.77 -7.23
CA VAL A 165 13.21 -12.61 -5.90
C VAL A 165 14.57 -13.28 -5.86
N ASP A 166 15.58 -12.57 -5.41
CA ASP A 166 16.97 -13.04 -5.34
C ASP A 166 17.73 -12.22 -4.28
N ASP A 167 18.71 -12.82 -3.60
CA ASP A 167 19.53 -12.15 -2.59
C ASP A 167 20.53 -11.15 -3.21
N LYS A 168 20.90 -11.34 -4.49
CA LYS A 168 21.92 -10.52 -5.16
C LYS A 168 21.30 -9.40 -5.97
N LEU A 169 21.72 -8.17 -5.67
CA LEU A 169 21.27 -6.97 -6.38
C LEU A 169 21.53 -7.05 -7.90
N ASP A 170 22.65 -7.60 -8.34
CA ASP A 170 22.98 -7.71 -9.78
C ASP A 170 22.01 -8.62 -10.54
N ASN A 171 21.53 -9.68 -9.89
CA ASN A 171 20.52 -10.58 -10.44
C ASN A 171 19.18 -9.84 -10.55
N VAL A 172 18.77 -9.17 -9.47
CA VAL A 172 17.54 -8.36 -9.43
C VAL A 172 17.57 -7.23 -10.46
N LEU A 173 18.71 -6.56 -10.64
CA LEU A 173 18.89 -5.50 -11.65
C LEU A 173 18.68 -6.04 -13.06
N SER A 174 19.22 -7.22 -13.35
CA SER A 174 19.05 -7.89 -14.64
C SER A 174 17.57 -8.24 -14.90
N ALA A 175 16.86 -8.75 -13.89
CA ALA A 175 15.42 -9.01 -13.98
C ALA A 175 14.63 -7.72 -14.24
N ARG A 176 14.92 -6.65 -13.48
CA ARG A 176 14.27 -5.33 -13.67
C ARG A 176 14.53 -4.75 -15.06
N SER A 177 15.74 -4.93 -15.62
CA SER A 177 16.08 -4.46 -16.97
C SER A 177 15.22 -5.07 -18.07
N LEU A 178 14.62 -6.25 -17.81
CA LEU A 178 13.72 -6.97 -18.71
C LEU A 178 12.23 -6.69 -18.42
N GLY A 179 11.93 -5.84 -17.44
CA GLY A 179 10.57 -5.46 -17.05
C GLY A 179 9.97 -6.27 -15.91
N LEU A 180 10.72 -7.21 -15.30
CA LEU A 180 10.24 -7.96 -14.14
C LEU A 180 10.16 -7.07 -12.89
N HIS A 181 9.20 -7.40 -12.02
CA HIS A 181 9.13 -6.87 -10.66
C HIS A 181 10.19 -7.54 -9.78
N GLY A 182 11.43 -7.04 -9.88
CA GLY A 182 12.55 -7.54 -9.09
C GLY A 182 12.53 -7.05 -7.62
N VAL A 183 12.64 -7.99 -6.68
CA VAL A 183 12.70 -7.79 -5.23
C VAL A 183 14.02 -8.38 -4.72
N VAL A 184 14.81 -7.58 -3.99
CA VAL A 184 16.01 -8.08 -3.31
C VAL A 184 15.59 -8.76 -2.02
N PHE A 185 16.09 -9.95 -1.75
CA PHE A 185 15.82 -10.66 -0.51
C PHE A 185 16.71 -10.10 0.62
N ASP A 186 16.17 -9.14 1.38
CA ASP A 186 16.84 -8.53 2.54
C ASP A 186 16.41 -9.15 3.88
N SER A 187 15.13 -9.43 4.02
CA SER A 187 14.51 -10.11 5.14
C SER A 187 13.21 -10.79 4.71
N ALA A 188 12.86 -11.89 5.36
CA ALA A 188 11.61 -12.59 5.07
C ALA A 188 10.39 -11.67 5.22
N ALA A 189 10.34 -10.81 6.25
CA ALA A 189 9.20 -9.91 6.48
C ALA A 189 8.97 -8.92 5.34
N ASN A 190 10.03 -8.24 4.88
CA ASN A 190 9.94 -7.26 3.79
C ASN A 190 9.55 -7.95 2.46
N VAL A 191 10.15 -9.10 2.17
CA VAL A 191 9.86 -9.86 0.95
C VAL A 191 8.43 -10.40 0.97
N ARG A 192 7.94 -10.93 2.10
CA ARG A 192 6.53 -11.37 2.22
C ARG A 192 5.56 -10.23 1.95
N GLN A 193 5.81 -9.05 2.52
CA GLN A 193 5.01 -7.85 2.23
C GLN A 193 5.05 -7.49 0.74
N ALA A 194 6.25 -7.38 0.16
CA ALA A 194 6.41 -7.03 -1.26
C ALA A 194 5.70 -8.02 -2.18
N LEU A 195 5.85 -9.33 -1.93
CA LEU A 195 5.20 -10.38 -2.71
C LEU A 195 3.68 -10.30 -2.59
N ARG A 196 3.13 -10.10 -1.39
CA ARG A 196 1.69 -9.89 -1.19
C ARG A 196 1.17 -8.72 -2.01
N CYS A 197 1.88 -7.59 -2.03
CA CYS A 197 1.51 -6.41 -2.83
C CYS A 197 1.57 -6.65 -4.35
N LEU A 198 2.44 -7.57 -4.81
CA LEU A 198 2.60 -7.87 -6.23
C LEU A 198 1.60 -8.93 -6.73
N VAL A 199 1.34 -9.97 -5.94
CA VAL A 199 0.63 -11.18 -6.41
C VAL A 199 -0.77 -11.35 -5.82
N SER A 200 -1.18 -10.52 -4.86
CA SER A 200 -2.51 -10.58 -4.24
C SER A 200 -3.35 -9.33 -4.56
N ASP A 201 -4.68 -9.47 -4.57
CA ASP A 201 -5.59 -8.34 -4.78
C ASP A 201 -5.57 -7.38 -3.57
N PRO A 202 -5.14 -6.11 -3.72
CA PRO A 202 -5.05 -5.17 -2.62
C PRO A 202 -6.41 -4.83 -2.01
N ILE A 203 -7.50 -4.84 -2.81
CA ILE A 203 -8.85 -4.51 -2.33
C ILE A 203 -9.35 -5.61 -1.38
N SER A 204 -9.34 -6.87 -1.83
CA SER A 204 -9.79 -8.00 -1.00
C SER A 204 -8.99 -8.13 0.30
N ARG A 205 -7.68 -7.86 0.25
CA ARG A 205 -6.81 -7.86 1.44
C ARG A 205 -7.17 -6.75 2.43
N GLY A 206 -7.36 -5.51 1.95
CA GLY A 206 -7.77 -4.40 2.80
C GLY A 206 -9.17 -4.61 3.40
N GLN A 207 -10.10 -5.17 2.64
CA GLN A 207 -11.42 -5.54 3.16
C GLN A 207 -11.31 -6.61 4.24
N THR A 208 -10.52 -7.66 4.01
CA THR A 208 -10.29 -8.72 5.00
C THR A 208 -9.68 -8.16 6.29
N PHE A 209 -8.73 -7.22 6.19
CA PHE A 209 -8.15 -6.54 7.34
C PHE A 209 -9.22 -5.81 8.16
N LEU A 210 -10.05 -4.99 7.50
CA LEU A 210 -11.11 -4.23 8.17
C LEU A 210 -12.09 -5.17 8.91
N HIS A 211 -12.57 -6.23 8.25
CA HIS A 211 -13.53 -7.16 8.85
C HIS A 211 -12.93 -7.98 10.00
N LYS A 212 -11.67 -8.41 9.90
CA LYS A 212 -10.98 -9.11 11.01
C LYS A 212 -10.83 -8.23 12.25
N ARG A 213 -10.82 -6.92 12.07
CA ARG A 213 -10.70 -5.92 13.13
C ARG A 213 -11.98 -5.13 13.38
N ALA A 214 -13.12 -5.59 12.88
CA ALA A 214 -14.42 -4.96 13.10
C ALA A 214 -14.66 -4.69 14.60
N GLY A 215 -15.10 -3.47 14.93
CA GLY A 215 -15.31 -3.00 16.30
C GLY A 215 -14.02 -2.75 17.10
N ARG A 216 -12.83 -2.92 16.52
CA ARG A 216 -11.51 -2.78 17.16
C ARG A 216 -10.54 -1.96 16.29
N LEU A 217 -11.07 -0.98 15.56
CA LEU A 217 -10.32 -0.08 14.68
C LEU A 217 -9.93 1.20 15.43
N GLU A 218 -9.39 1.05 16.64
CA GLU A 218 -9.08 2.18 17.53
C GLU A 218 -7.91 3.03 17.01
N SER A 219 -7.89 4.31 17.40
CA SER A 219 -6.78 5.20 17.09
C SER A 219 -5.63 4.97 18.06
N VAL A 220 -4.42 5.34 17.65
CA VAL A 220 -3.21 5.20 18.45
C VAL A 220 -2.39 6.48 18.38
N THR A 221 -1.83 6.90 19.51
CA THR A 221 -0.93 8.04 19.57
C THR A 221 0.47 7.68 19.05
N ASN A 222 1.27 8.66 18.68
CA ASN A 222 2.70 8.44 18.41
C ASN A 222 3.51 8.02 19.65
N THR A 223 2.90 8.02 20.85
CA THR A 223 3.45 7.45 22.08
C THR A 223 3.01 6.00 22.35
N GLY A 224 2.18 5.42 21.48
CA GLY A 224 1.72 4.04 21.58
C GLY A 224 0.49 3.82 22.48
N LEU A 225 -0.19 4.89 22.89
CA LEU A 225 -1.44 4.78 23.66
C LEU A 225 -2.63 4.64 22.70
N GLU A 226 -3.51 3.70 23.00
CA GLU A 226 -4.78 3.54 22.29
C GLU A 226 -5.79 4.61 22.74
N ILE A 227 -6.57 5.12 21.79
CA ILE A 227 -7.61 6.12 22.00
C ILE A 227 -8.89 5.66 21.31
N GLY A 228 -9.96 5.57 22.09
CA GLY A 228 -11.32 5.45 21.57
C GLY A 228 -11.87 6.82 21.18
N ASP A 229 -11.83 7.14 19.89
CA ASP A 229 -12.39 8.38 19.34
C ASP A 229 -13.62 8.11 18.44
N ASN A 230 -14.56 9.04 18.42
CA ASN A 230 -15.74 8.98 17.55
C ASN A 230 -15.40 9.38 16.11
N PHE A 231 -14.46 10.30 15.93
CA PHE A 231 -14.23 10.95 14.65
C PHE A 231 -13.73 9.98 13.58
N ALA A 232 -12.66 9.24 13.85
CA ALA A 232 -12.12 8.25 12.94
C ALA A 232 -13.12 7.13 12.66
N GLN A 233 -13.93 6.75 13.65
CA GLN A 233 -14.98 5.73 13.51
C GLN A 233 -16.07 6.20 12.54
N LEU A 234 -16.51 7.45 12.64
CA LEU A 234 -17.48 8.04 11.72
C LEU A 234 -16.92 8.15 10.30
N LEU A 235 -15.64 8.51 10.14
CA LEU A 235 -15.00 8.54 8.82
C LEU A 235 -14.79 7.14 8.23
N ILE A 236 -14.51 6.12 9.05
CA ILE A 236 -14.48 4.73 8.57
C ILE A 236 -15.88 4.32 8.10
N LEU A 237 -16.93 4.67 8.86
CA LEU A 237 -18.31 4.39 8.46
C LEU A 237 -18.63 5.04 7.12
N GLU A 238 -18.34 6.33 6.96
CA GLU A 238 -18.56 7.03 5.69
C GLU A 238 -17.78 6.40 4.54
N ALA A 239 -16.49 6.11 4.76
CA ALA A 239 -15.62 5.57 3.72
C ALA A 239 -16.01 4.15 3.28
N THR A 240 -16.60 3.36 4.17
CA THR A 240 -16.92 1.94 3.92
C THR A 240 -18.40 1.66 3.70
N ASN A 241 -19.27 2.54 4.17
CA ASN A 241 -20.71 2.35 4.32
C ASN A 241 -21.07 1.05 5.07
N ASP A 242 -20.27 0.67 6.08
CA ASP A 242 -20.45 -0.54 6.86
C ASP A 242 -20.42 -0.26 8.37
N ARG A 243 -21.62 -0.26 8.99
CA ARG A 243 -21.80 -0.01 10.43
C ARG A 243 -21.15 -1.08 11.31
N SER A 244 -20.98 -2.31 10.79
CA SER A 244 -20.43 -3.42 11.57
C SER A 244 -18.94 -3.25 11.87
N LEU A 245 -18.23 -2.45 11.09
CA LEU A 245 -16.79 -2.21 11.26
C LEU A 245 -16.47 -1.28 12.43
N VAL A 246 -17.39 -0.39 12.78
CA VAL A 246 -17.10 0.78 13.61
C VAL A 246 -17.76 0.69 14.98
N ASN A 247 -17.12 1.32 15.96
CA ASN A 247 -17.66 1.45 17.30
C ASN A 247 -17.56 2.92 17.71
N TYR A 248 -18.65 3.66 17.60
CA TYR A 248 -18.77 5.04 18.08
C TYR A 248 -19.96 5.15 19.05
N VAL A 249 -19.92 6.16 19.92
CA VAL A 249 -21.03 6.50 20.82
C VAL A 249 -22.02 7.34 20.05
N GLU A 250 -23.25 6.87 19.94
CA GLU A 250 -24.31 7.65 19.30
C GLU A 250 -24.77 8.74 20.25
N HIS A 251 -24.64 9.99 19.82
CA HIS A 251 -25.09 11.14 20.59
C HIS A 251 -26.37 11.71 19.96
N SER A 252 -27.35 12.05 20.81
CA SER A 252 -28.63 12.60 20.36
C SER A 252 -28.56 14.09 19.98
N HIS A 253 -27.43 14.78 20.23
CA HIS A 253 -27.28 16.21 19.99
C HIS A 253 -25.84 16.59 19.59
N LYS A 254 -24.94 16.81 20.55
CA LYS A 254 -23.53 17.17 20.33
C LYS A 254 -22.62 15.96 20.40
N TRP A 255 -21.52 15.98 19.67
CA TRP A 255 -20.53 14.90 19.64
C TRP A 255 -19.20 15.34 20.23
N ASN A 256 -18.58 14.42 20.96
CA ASN A 256 -17.26 14.60 21.53
C ASN A 256 -16.26 13.81 20.69
N PHE A 257 -15.05 14.34 20.48
CA PHE A 257 -13.96 13.59 19.89
C PHE A 257 -13.73 12.23 20.57
N PHE A 258 -13.71 12.19 21.91
CA PHE A 258 -13.52 10.95 22.65
C PHE A 258 -14.85 10.23 22.90
N ARG A 259 -14.84 8.91 22.73
CA ARG A 259 -15.92 8.03 23.18
C ARG A 259 -15.91 7.84 24.70
N GLU A 260 -14.71 7.83 25.25
CA GLU A 260 -14.41 7.46 26.63
C GLU A 260 -13.62 8.57 27.31
N LYS A 261 -12.93 8.27 28.42
CA LYS A 261 -12.15 9.26 29.14
C LYS A 261 -11.10 9.90 28.20
N PRO A 262 -10.97 11.24 28.16
CA PRO A 262 -9.95 11.90 27.37
C PRO A 262 -8.54 11.43 27.74
N VAL A 263 -7.69 11.22 26.74
CA VAL A 263 -6.34 10.65 26.89
C VAL A 263 -5.30 11.71 26.54
N LEU A 264 -4.31 11.94 27.41
CA LEU A 264 -3.23 12.93 27.22
C LEU A 264 -3.73 14.38 26.97
N THR A 265 -4.88 14.73 27.56
CA THR A 265 -5.49 16.07 27.48
C THR A 265 -6.21 16.40 28.79
N THR A 266 -6.98 17.49 28.83
CA THR A 266 -7.78 17.89 30.00
C THR A 266 -8.78 16.80 30.38
N ASP A 267 -8.99 16.56 31.69
CA ASP A 267 -9.96 15.55 32.19
C ASP A 267 -11.38 15.83 31.69
N ASP A 268 -11.78 17.10 31.63
CA ASP A 268 -13.01 17.56 30.99
C ASP A 268 -12.70 18.10 29.60
N PHE A 269 -12.99 17.28 28.57
CA PHE A 269 -12.79 17.65 27.18
C PHE A 269 -14.16 17.99 26.56
N PRO A 270 -14.33 19.21 26.02
CA PRO A 270 -15.64 19.68 25.58
C PRO A 270 -16.10 18.98 24.30
N TYR A 271 -17.41 19.00 24.07
CA TYR A 271 -17.97 18.74 22.76
C TYR A 271 -17.41 19.73 21.74
N ASP A 272 -17.20 19.27 20.51
CA ASP A 272 -16.58 20.05 19.46
C ASP A 272 -17.41 20.08 18.19
N LEU A 273 -17.35 21.20 17.48
CA LEU A 273 -18.10 21.44 16.25
C LEU A 273 -17.58 20.54 15.12
N ASP A 274 -16.35 20.03 15.21
CA ASP A 274 -15.72 19.21 14.18
C ASP A 274 -16.36 17.81 14.13
N THR A 275 -16.25 17.07 15.25
CA THR A 275 -16.85 15.75 15.45
C THR A 275 -18.36 15.81 15.33
N THR A 276 -18.98 16.89 15.82
CA THR A 276 -20.43 17.09 15.66
C THR A 276 -20.82 17.23 14.20
N SER A 277 -20.05 17.97 13.40
CA SER A 277 -20.35 18.12 11.97
C SER A 277 -20.21 16.81 11.20
N ILE A 278 -19.16 16.04 11.49
CA ILE A 278 -19.00 14.70 10.91
C ILE A 278 -20.12 13.77 11.37
N GLY A 279 -20.40 13.72 12.68
CA GLY A 279 -21.46 12.90 13.26
C GLY A 279 -22.81 13.13 12.58
N LEU A 280 -23.25 14.39 12.54
CA LEU A 280 -24.53 14.76 11.93
C LEU A 280 -24.58 14.50 10.42
N THR A 281 -23.49 14.74 9.69
CA THR A 281 -23.45 14.50 8.24
C THR A 281 -23.48 13.00 7.91
N VAL A 282 -22.84 12.17 8.74
CA VAL A 282 -22.70 10.72 8.52
C VAL A 282 -23.92 9.95 9.03
N THR A 283 -24.45 10.28 10.21
CA THR A 283 -25.59 9.54 10.80
C THR A 283 -26.94 10.06 10.35
N GLN A 284 -27.01 11.31 9.88
CA GLN A 284 -28.23 11.96 9.39
C GLN A 284 -29.43 11.78 10.34
N PRO A 285 -29.34 12.31 11.58
CA PRO A 285 -30.46 12.26 12.52
C PRO A 285 -31.63 13.12 12.00
N GLY A 286 -32.76 13.09 12.72
CA GLY A 286 -33.96 13.86 12.33
C GLY A 286 -33.70 15.36 12.19
N ASP A 287 -34.48 15.99 11.32
CA ASP A 287 -34.33 17.42 10.95
C ASP A 287 -34.36 18.35 12.17
N GLU A 288 -35.21 18.07 13.17
CA GLU A 288 -35.31 18.86 14.40
C GLU A 288 -33.98 18.90 15.17
N THR A 289 -33.31 17.75 15.30
CA THR A 289 -31.99 17.66 15.94
C THR A 289 -30.95 18.41 15.11
N MET A 290 -30.92 18.20 13.79
CA MET A 290 -29.95 18.89 12.92
C MET A 290 -30.10 20.41 13.03
N ASP A 291 -31.32 20.93 12.88
CA ASP A 291 -31.57 22.37 12.93
C ASP A 291 -31.27 22.97 14.29
N SER A 292 -31.61 22.26 15.38
CA SER A 292 -31.30 22.68 16.74
C SER A 292 -29.80 22.81 16.97
N VAL A 293 -29.01 21.79 16.61
CA VAL A 293 -27.54 21.84 16.77
C VAL A 293 -26.93 22.92 15.88
N MET A 294 -27.36 23.05 14.62
CA MET A 294 -26.83 24.07 13.71
C MET A 294 -27.13 25.49 14.19
N ASN A 295 -28.32 25.74 14.76
CA ASN A 295 -28.66 27.02 15.38
C ASN A 295 -27.75 27.31 16.59
N GLU A 296 -27.43 26.28 17.37
CA GLU A 296 -26.51 26.41 18.49
C GLU A 296 -25.06 26.68 18.02
N MET A 297 -24.58 26.02 16.96
CA MET A 297 -23.25 26.27 16.38
C MET A 297 -23.03 27.74 15.99
N LEU A 298 -24.08 28.44 15.53
CA LEU A 298 -24.01 29.87 15.19
C LEU A 298 -23.71 30.78 16.39
N GLN A 299 -23.87 30.31 17.61
CA GLN A 299 -23.50 31.05 18.82
C GLN A 299 -21.99 31.00 19.08
N TYR A 300 -21.27 30.04 18.48
CA TYR A 300 -19.83 29.82 18.66
C TYR A 300 -19.02 30.41 17.50
N ARG A 301 -19.30 31.67 17.18
CA ARG A 301 -18.49 32.50 16.27
C ARG A 301 -17.63 33.46 17.07
N ASP A 302 -16.44 33.74 16.58
CA ASP A 302 -15.57 34.78 17.13
C ASP A 302 -16.00 36.20 16.68
N GLU A 303 -15.18 37.20 17.03
CA GLU A 303 -15.41 38.60 16.68
C GLU A 303 -15.41 38.87 15.16
N ASP A 304 -14.70 38.03 14.38
CA ASP A 304 -14.67 38.08 12.92
C ASP A 304 -15.81 37.25 12.28
N SER A 305 -16.73 36.73 13.09
CA SER A 305 -17.82 35.84 12.67
C SER A 305 -17.34 34.50 12.07
N ILE A 306 -16.14 34.05 12.45
CA ILE A 306 -15.57 32.75 12.08
C ILE A 306 -15.94 31.71 13.13
N ILE A 307 -16.33 30.52 12.67
CA ILE A 307 -16.69 29.40 13.53
C ILE A 307 -15.50 28.93 14.38
N GLN A 308 -15.75 28.71 15.67
CA GLN A 308 -14.80 28.16 16.61
C GLN A 308 -14.90 26.63 16.71
N THR A 309 -13.90 26.01 17.33
CA THR A 309 -13.74 24.55 17.38
C THR A 309 -14.67 23.90 18.42
N TYR A 310 -14.87 24.54 19.56
CA TYR A 310 -15.53 23.93 20.71
C TYR A 310 -16.88 24.58 21.03
N PHE A 311 -17.80 23.80 21.58
CA PHE A 311 -19.00 24.32 22.27
C PHE A 311 -18.64 24.90 23.65
N ASP A 312 -17.57 25.69 23.72
CA ASP A 312 -16.99 26.25 24.95
C ASP A 312 -16.35 27.62 24.68
N HIS A 313 -16.97 28.68 25.19
CA HIS A 313 -16.50 30.07 25.03
C HIS A 313 -15.19 30.35 25.78
N GLU A 314 -14.81 29.54 26.76
CA GLU A 314 -13.54 29.67 27.48
C GLU A 314 -12.37 29.06 26.69
N ARG A 315 -12.66 28.37 25.57
CA ARG A 315 -11.66 27.79 24.67
C ARG A 315 -11.78 28.36 23.24
N PRO A 316 -11.49 29.65 23.03
CA PRO A 316 -11.62 30.30 21.73
C PRO A 316 -10.52 29.84 20.75
N ARG A 317 -10.77 28.72 20.08
CA ARG A 317 -9.84 28.08 19.13
C ARG A 317 -10.48 27.99 17.77
N MET A 318 -9.71 28.34 16.74
CA MET A 318 -10.09 28.17 15.35
C MET A 318 -9.15 27.19 14.66
N ASP A 319 -9.70 26.47 13.70
CA ASP A 319 -8.95 25.60 12.80
C ASP A 319 -9.69 25.53 11.46
N PRO A 320 -9.00 25.68 10.33
CA PRO A 320 -9.68 25.75 9.04
C PRO A 320 -10.26 24.41 8.61
N VAL A 321 -9.78 23.27 9.13
CA VAL A 321 -10.41 21.97 8.84
C VAL A 321 -11.75 21.83 9.57
N VAL A 322 -11.81 22.26 10.83
CA VAL A 322 -13.06 22.32 11.61
C VAL A 322 -14.08 23.20 10.88
N CYS A 323 -13.65 24.37 10.40
CA CYS A 323 -14.50 25.26 9.62
C CYS A 323 -15.01 24.60 8.33
N VAL A 324 -14.17 23.84 7.62
CA VAL A 324 -14.60 23.08 6.43
C VAL A 324 -15.65 22.01 6.78
N ASN A 325 -15.50 21.31 7.89
CA ASN A 325 -16.46 20.31 8.33
C ASN A 325 -17.81 20.93 8.73
N VAL A 326 -17.78 22.07 9.43
CA VAL A 326 -19.00 22.84 9.75
C VAL A 326 -19.66 23.36 8.48
N LEU A 327 -18.90 23.93 7.54
CA LEU A 327 -19.43 24.32 6.24
C LEU A 327 -20.06 23.12 5.51
N SER A 328 -19.45 21.93 5.60
CA SER A 328 -19.99 20.71 4.98
C SER A 328 -21.38 20.38 5.51
N LEU A 329 -21.57 20.44 6.83
CA LEU A 329 -22.87 20.28 7.47
C LEU A 329 -23.86 21.36 6.99
N PHE A 330 -23.47 22.63 7.04
CA PHE A 330 -24.36 23.74 6.66
C PHE A 330 -24.79 23.69 5.20
N TYR A 331 -23.86 23.41 4.28
CA TYR A 331 -24.18 23.26 2.86
C TYR A 331 -25.03 22.01 2.58
N SER A 332 -24.84 20.90 3.32
CA SER A 332 -25.70 19.71 3.18
C SER A 332 -27.19 20.00 3.46
N ARG A 333 -27.47 21.06 4.22
CA ARG A 333 -28.81 21.53 4.58
C ARG A 333 -29.23 22.83 3.87
N GLN A 334 -28.50 23.26 2.84
CA GLN A 334 -28.75 24.51 2.10
C GLN A 334 -28.67 25.78 2.98
N ARG A 335 -27.93 25.70 4.09
CA ARG A 335 -27.75 26.77 5.08
C ARG A 335 -26.37 27.43 5.00
N GLY A 336 -25.58 27.12 3.97
CA GLY A 336 -24.23 27.65 3.78
C GLY A 336 -24.12 29.17 3.78
N SER A 337 -25.19 29.89 3.41
CA SER A 337 -25.25 31.36 3.43
C SER A 337 -25.21 31.98 4.83
N GLU A 338 -25.42 31.20 5.88
CA GLU A 338 -25.34 31.68 7.28
C GLU A 338 -23.90 31.82 7.79
N LEU A 339 -22.91 31.30 7.04
CA LEU A 339 -21.50 31.29 7.41
C LEU A 339 -20.57 31.95 6.35
N PRO A 340 -20.88 33.16 5.84
CA PRO A 340 -20.12 33.73 4.72
C PRO A 340 -18.67 34.10 5.10
N GLN A 341 -18.43 34.59 6.32
CA GLN A 341 -17.07 34.93 6.79
C GLN A 341 -16.21 33.67 6.99
N THR A 342 -16.81 32.59 7.50
CA THR A 342 -16.13 31.29 7.63
C THR A 342 -15.75 30.73 6.25
N LEU A 343 -16.66 30.82 5.26
CA LEU A 343 -16.36 30.42 3.89
C LEU A 343 -15.25 31.27 3.25
N ASP A 344 -15.28 32.60 3.43
CA ASP A 344 -14.23 33.47 2.89
C ASP A 344 -12.86 33.14 3.51
N TRP A 345 -12.80 32.85 4.81
CA TRP A 345 -11.57 32.45 5.47
C TRP A 345 -11.03 31.12 4.94
N VAL A 346 -11.87 30.10 4.81
CA VAL A 346 -11.50 28.80 4.20
C VAL A 346 -10.98 28.99 2.78
N ARG A 347 -11.62 29.85 1.98
CA ARG A 347 -11.15 30.19 0.63
C ARG A 347 -9.76 30.82 0.66
N ARG A 348 -9.52 31.78 1.56
CA ARG A 348 -8.19 32.42 1.71
C ARG A 348 -7.12 31.45 2.18
N VAL A 349 -7.46 30.49 3.04
CA VAL A 349 -6.55 29.41 3.46
C VAL A 349 -6.12 28.57 2.25
N LEU A 350 -7.07 28.22 1.36
CA LEU A 350 -6.78 27.50 0.13
C LEU A 350 -5.96 28.33 -0.87
N GLU A 351 -6.33 29.61 -1.05
CA GLU A 351 -5.70 30.54 -1.98
C GLU A 351 -4.22 30.78 -1.62
N ASN A 352 -3.96 31.01 -0.32
CA ASN A 352 -2.65 31.37 0.19
C ASN A 352 -1.83 30.16 0.69
N ARG A 353 -2.33 28.93 0.50
CA ARG A 353 -1.64 27.69 0.91
C ARG A 353 -1.31 27.67 2.41
N ALA A 354 -2.16 28.28 3.24
CA ALA A 354 -1.92 28.40 4.68
C ALA A 354 -1.96 27.04 5.42
N TYR A 355 -2.43 25.99 4.75
CA TYR A 355 -2.54 24.62 5.27
C TYR A 355 -1.28 23.75 5.06
N LEU A 356 -0.22 24.26 4.41
CA LEU A 356 0.91 23.43 3.94
C LEU A 356 1.61 22.62 5.05
N GLU A 357 1.71 23.17 6.25
CA GLU A 357 2.34 22.53 7.42
C GLU A 357 1.32 21.82 8.33
N GLY A 358 0.14 21.53 7.79
CA GLY A 358 -1.04 21.14 8.57
C GLY A 358 -1.68 22.34 9.27
N THR A 359 -2.47 22.05 10.29
CA THR A 359 -3.20 23.07 11.07
C THR A 359 -2.93 22.88 12.56
N ARG A 360 -3.75 23.49 13.44
CA ARG A 360 -3.58 23.32 14.89
C ARG A 360 -3.87 21.88 15.30
N TYR A 361 -4.92 21.29 14.74
CA TYR A 361 -5.40 19.96 15.10
C TYR A 361 -5.12 18.89 14.05
N TYR A 362 -4.77 19.26 12.82
CA TYR A 362 -4.49 18.30 11.75
C TYR A 362 -3.02 18.30 11.36
N GLU A 363 -2.48 17.10 11.15
CA GLU A 363 -1.03 16.93 10.96
C GLU A 363 -0.56 17.34 9.57
N THR A 364 -1.35 17.06 8.52
CA THR A 364 -0.90 17.19 7.13
C THR A 364 -1.73 18.19 6.34
N ALA A 365 -1.14 18.73 5.28
CA ALA A 365 -1.83 19.54 4.27
C ALA A 365 -3.01 18.78 3.63
N GLU A 366 -2.83 17.47 3.46
CA GLU A 366 -3.80 16.58 2.85
C GLU A 366 -5.10 16.50 3.63
N CYS A 367 -5.09 16.68 4.95
CA CYS A 367 -6.33 16.74 5.75
C CYS A 367 -7.23 17.89 5.26
N PHE A 368 -6.69 19.11 5.17
CA PHE A 368 -7.47 20.27 4.71
C PHE A 368 -8.01 20.07 3.28
N LEU A 369 -7.15 19.61 2.35
CA LEU A 369 -7.56 19.37 0.97
C LEU A 369 -8.60 18.25 0.84
N TYR A 370 -8.48 17.19 1.65
CA TYR A 370 -9.43 16.09 1.69
C TYR A 370 -10.80 16.53 2.21
N PHE A 371 -10.86 17.19 3.36
CA PHE A 371 -12.15 17.68 3.88
C PHE A 371 -12.77 18.74 2.98
N LEU A 372 -11.95 19.56 2.31
CA LEU A 372 -12.46 20.52 1.33
C LEU A 372 -13.06 19.81 0.11
N SER A 373 -12.44 18.71 -0.34
CA SER A 373 -13.01 17.87 -1.39
C SER A 373 -14.34 17.23 -0.95
N ARG A 374 -14.41 16.78 0.31
CA ARG A 374 -15.64 16.24 0.92
C ARG A 374 -16.75 17.29 1.01
N LEU A 375 -16.42 18.54 1.35
CA LEU A 375 -17.37 19.67 1.33
C LEU A 375 -18.04 19.79 -0.04
N LEU A 376 -17.27 19.80 -1.12
CA LEU A 376 -17.82 19.95 -2.48
C LEU A 376 -18.72 18.77 -2.86
N GLU A 377 -18.33 17.54 -2.51
CA GLU A 377 -19.14 16.35 -2.78
C GLU A 377 -20.45 16.31 -1.98
N THR A 378 -20.41 16.82 -0.73
CA THR A 378 -21.57 16.86 0.16
C THR A 378 -22.54 17.99 -0.20
N ALA A 379 -22.00 19.18 -0.50
CA ALA A 379 -22.78 20.39 -0.77
C ALA A 379 -23.60 20.29 -2.07
N LYS A 380 -22.99 19.77 -3.15
CA LYS A 380 -23.58 19.76 -4.50
C LYS A 380 -24.16 21.12 -4.90
N ASP A 381 -23.43 22.20 -4.60
CA ASP A 381 -23.83 23.58 -4.84
C ASP A 381 -22.97 24.20 -5.95
N ASP A 382 -23.60 24.63 -7.05
CA ASP A 382 -22.89 25.14 -8.23
C ASP A 382 -22.08 26.42 -7.95
N LYS A 383 -22.52 27.27 -7.02
CA LYS A 383 -21.81 28.50 -6.68
C LYS A 383 -20.56 28.19 -5.86
N LEU A 384 -20.68 27.27 -4.91
CA LEU A 384 -19.55 26.78 -4.13
C LEU A 384 -18.53 26.06 -5.01
N ASP A 385 -19.00 25.22 -5.94
CA ASP A 385 -18.16 24.54 -6.93
C ASP A 385 -17.41 25.55 -7.81
N ALA A 386 -18.10 26.57 -8.34
CA ALA A 386 -17.47 27.62 -9.14
C ALA A 386 -16.41 28.41 -8.35
N LEU A 387 -16.63 28.61 -7.05
CA LEU A 387 -15.74 29.36 -6.17
C LEU A 387 -14.47 28.59 -5.79
N LEU A 388 -14.60 27.30 -5.44
CA LEU A 388 -13.52 26.55 -4.78
C LEU A 388 -12.90 25.47 -5.67
N LYS A 389 -13.67 24.83 -6.56
CA LYS A 389 -13.20 23.65 -7.32
C LYS A 389 -12.01 23.95 -8.25
N PRO A 390 -11.97 25.06 -9.01
CA PRO A 390 -10.81 25.37 -9.84
C PRO A 390 -9.54 25.56 -9.00
N LEU A 391 -9.67 26.25 -7.86
CA LEU A 391 -8.56 26.54 -6.96
C LEU A 391 -8.08 25.26 -6.23
N LEU A 392 -9.01 24.44 -5.74
CA LEU A 392 -8.71 23.14 -5.15
C LEU A 392 -7.98 22.23 -6.14
N LYS A 393 -8.42 22.21 -7.40
CA LYS A 393 -7.77 21.44 -8.47
C LYS A 393 -6.32 21.86 -8.65
N GLU A 394 -6.05 23.16 -8.72
CA GLU A 394 -4.69 23.69 -8.83
C GLU A 394 -3.82 23.27 -7.62
N ARG A 395 -4.35 23.46 -6.40
CA ARG A 395 -3.67 23.08 -5.16
C ARG A 395 -3.38 21.59 -5.04
N LEU A 396 -4.28 20.74 -5.50
CA LEU A 396 -4.07 19.30 -5.55
C LEU A 396 -2.96 18.94 -6.54
N GLN A 397 -2.94 19.55 -7.74
CA GLN A 397 -1.90 19.31 -8.74
C GLN A 397 -0.50 19.66 -8.23
N GLU A 398 -0.36 20.74 -7.47
CA GLU A 398 0.90 21.13 -6.82
C GLU A 398 1.44 20.08 -5.84
N ARG A 399 0.53 19.30 -5.23
CA ARG A 399 0.86 18.32 -4.18
C ARG A 399 1.09 16.90 -4.72
N ILE A 400 0.73 16.61 -5.97
CA ILE A 400 0.91 15.27 -6.55
C ILE A 400 2.39 14.88 -6.50
N GLY A 401 2.70 13.74 -5.85
CA GLY A 401 4.06 13.26 -5.67
C GLY A 401 4.79 13.77 -4.44
N ALA A 402 4.19 14.65 -3.64
CA ALA A 402 4.76 15.05 -2.36
C ALA A 402 4.87 13.85 -1.41
N SER A 403 5.90 13.83 -0.55
CA SER A 403 6.03 12.81 0.49
C SER A 403 4.82 12.83 1.44
N GLY A 404 4.48 11.67 1.97
CA GLY A 404 3.37 11.50 2.90
C GLY A 404 3.28 10.06 3.38
N ASP A 405 2.65 9.86 4.53
CA ASP A 405 2.28 8.52 4.98
C ASP A 405 1.14 7.94 4.11
N ALA A 406 0.75 6.70 4.38
CA ALA A 406 -0.30 6.03 3.62
C ALA A 406 -1.64 6.78 3.64
N LEU A 407 -1.96 7.51 4.72
CA LEU A 407 -3.20 8.28 4.82
C LEU A 407 -3.14 9.53 3.95
N ALA A 408 -2.04 10.29 4.03
CA ALA A 408 -1.84 11.47 3.20
C ALA A 408 -1.90 11.13 1.70
N LEU A 409 -1.24 10.04 1.29
CA LEU A 409 -1.33 9.54 -0.09
C LEU A 409 -2.77 9.18 -0.48
N ALA A 410 -3.49 8.44 0.37
CA ALA A 410 -4.87 8.05 0.10
C ALA A 410 -5.81 9.26 0.02
N MET A 411 -5.74 10.18 0.98
CA MET A 411 -6.50 11.44 1.01
C MET A 411 -6.27 12.26 -0.25
N ARG A 412 -5.02 12.42 -0.68
CA ARG A 412 -4.67 13.18 -1.88
C ARG A 412 -5.18 12.51 -3.17
N VAL A 413 -5.12 11.18 -3.24
CA VAL A 413 -5.67 10.43 -4.39
C VAL A 413 -7.19 10.59 -4.46
N VAL A 414 -7.90 10.45 -3.34
CA VAL A 414 -9.36 10.63 -3.26
C VAL A 414 -9.75 12.06 -3.63
N ALA A 415 -9.10 13.07 -3.03
CA ALA A 415 -9.37 14.47 -3.33
C ALA A 415 -9.08 14.84 -4.80
N CYS A 416 -8.01 14.31 -5.40
CA CYS A 416 -7.74 14.46 -6.83
C CYS A 416 -8.89 13.91 -7.69
N ALA A 417 -9.51 12.80 -7.30
CA ALA A 417 -10.57 12.20 -8.08
C ALA A 417 -11.85 13.05 -8.11
N THR A 418 -12.17 13.78 -7.03
CA THR A 418 -13.36 14.66 -6.96
C THR A 418 -13.28 15.83 -7.95
N VAL A 419 -12.05 16.25 -8.29
CA VAL A 419 -11.76 17.29 -9.30
C VAL A 419 -11.32 16.71 -10.66
N GLY A 420 -11.49 15.40 -10.86
CA GLY A 420 -11.28 14.71 -12.13
C GLY A 420 -9.82 14.43 -12.51
N ILE A 421 -8.91 14.38 -11.54
CA ILE A 421 -7.49 14.06 -11.72
C ILE A 421 -7.23 12.59 -11.36
N PRO A 422 -6.76 11.74 -12.30
CA PRO A 422 -6.30 10.38 -11.99
C PRO A 422 -4.89 10.45 -11.39
N ASN A 423 -4.78 10.48 -10.08
CA ASN A 423 -3.51 10.61 -9.37
C ASN A 423 -2.73 9.29 -9.31
N GLU A 424 -2.22 8.86 -10.47
CA GLU A 424 -1.47 7.62 -10.66
C GLU A 424 -0.14 7.57 -9.91
N MET A 425 0.48 8.73 -9.70
CA MET A 425 1.78 8.80 -9.07
C MET A 425 1.67 8.44 -7.59
N ASP A 426 0.70 9.02 -6.89
CA ASP A 426 0.52 8.73 -5.47
C ASP A 426 -0.12 7.37 -5.24
N LEU A 427 -0.98 6.88 -6.13
CA LEU A 427 -1.46 5.50 -6.07
C LEU A 427 -0.30 4.50 -6.19
N ARG A 428 0.69 4.76 -7.05
CA ARG A 428 1.91 3.93 -7.18
C ARG A 428 2.79 3.95 -5.93
N GLN A 429 2.77 5.03 -5.15
CA GLN A 429 3.44 5.11 -3.86
C GLN A 429 2.64 4.45 -2.74
N LEU A 430 1.32 4.51 -2.79
CA LEU A 430 0.42 3.95 -1.78
C LEU A 430 0.38 2.42 -1.80
N LEU A 431 0.26 1.81 -2.98
CA LEU A 431 0.07 0.36 -3.11
C LEU A 431 1.17 -0.49 -2.43
N PRO A 432 2.47 -0.18 -2.60
CA PRO A 432 3.54 -0.93 -1.92
C PRO A 432 3.52 -0.84 -0.39
N LEU A 433 2.85 0.17 0.18
CA LEU A 433 2.78 0.35 1.64
C LEU A 433 1.83 -0.63 2.34
N GLN A 434 1.00 -1.38 1.61
CA GLN A 434 0.08 -2.36 2.22
C GLN A 434 0.89 -3.41 3.01
N CYS A 435 0.61 -3.53 4.31
CA CYS A 435 1.28 -4.48 5.19
C CYS A 435 0.88 -5.92 4.87
N GLU A 436 1.62 -6.90 5.39
CA GLU A 436 1.36 -8.34 5.17
C GLU A 436 -0.07 -8.77 5.56
N ASP A 437 -0.62 -8.22 6.65
CA ASP A 437 -1.98 -8.52 7.14
C ASP A 437 -3.12 -7.88 6.32
N GLY A 438 -2.78 -7.11 5.28
CA GLY A 438 -3.72 -6.50 4.33
C GLY A 438 -4.12 -5.05 4.66
N GLY A 439 -3.84 -4.56 5.86
CA GLY A 439 -4.06 -3.16 6.20
C GLY A 439 -2.93 -2.26 5.71
N TRP A 440 -3.16 -0.95 5.66
CA TRP A 440 -2.08 0.03 5.49
C TRP A 440 -1.54 0.47 6.86
N PRO A 441 -0.30 0.98 6.98
CA PRO A 441 0.19 1.58 8.21
C PRO A 441 -0.72 2.70 8.69
N ALA A 442 -0.78 2.93 10.00
CA ALA A 442 -1.52 4.08 10.54
C ALA A 442 -0.89 5.37 9.98
N GLY A 443 -1.74 6.26 9.46
CA GLY A 443 -1.33 7.61 9.11
C GLY A 443 -1.83 8.60 10.15
N TRP A 444 -1.12 9.71 10.29
CA TRP A 444 -1.39 10.71 11.32
C TRP A 444 -2.48 11.66 10.84
N VAL A 445 -3.65 11.58 11.46
CA VAL A 445 -4.79 12.46 11.13
C VAL A 445 -4.69 13.73 11.95
N TYR A 446 -4.65 13.55 13.28
CA TYR A 446 -4.77 14.63 14.24
C TYR A 446 -3.47 14.85 15.01
N LYS A 447 -3.38 16.00 15.67
CA LYS A 447 -2.42 16.27 16.74
C LYS A 447 -3.06 17.13 17.83
N TYR A 448 -2.65 16.94 19.08
CA TYR A 448 -3.04 17.87 20.13
C TYR A 448 -2.34 19.22 19.93
N GLY A 449 -3.12 20.29 19.77
CA GLY A 449 -2.58 21.62 19.52
C GLY A 449 -1.71 22.20 20.67
N SER A 450 -1.69 21.59 21.85
CA SER A 450 -0.83 21.98 22.98
C SER A 450 0.49 21.21 23.02
N SER A 451 0.47 19.89 22.81
CA SER A 451 1.63 19.01 23.00
C SER A 451 2.25 18.51 21.69
N GLY A 452 1.53 18.61 20.57
CA GLY A 452 1.95 18.06 19.27
C GLY A 452 1.91 16.52 19.20
N VAL A 453 1.40 15.84 20.23
CA VAL A 453 1.17 14.39 20.19
C VAL A 453 0.22 14.08 19.04
N LYS A 454 0.65 13.18 18.15
CA LYS A 454 -0.08 12.81 16.94
C LYS A 454 -0.98 11.62 17.22
N ILE A 455 -2.12 11.58 16.55
CA ILE A 455 -3.10 10.51 16.65
C ILE A 455 -3.35 9.98 15.24
N GLY A 456 -3.13 8.69 15.05
CA GLY A 456 -3.31 8.01 13.78
C GLY A 456 -4.29 6.85 13.90
N ASN A 457 -4.96 6.52 12.81
CA ASN A 457 -5.93 5.43 12.78
C ASN A 457 -5.68 4.51 11.59
N ARG A 458 -5.37 3.24 11.89
CA ARG A 458 -5.03 2.25 10.87
C ARG A 458 -6.25 1.79 10.06
N GLY A 459 -7.42 1.73 10.70
CA GLY A 459 -8.69 1.42 10.06
C GLY A 459 -9.06 2.48 9.02
N LEU A 460 -8.99 3.75 9.42
CA LEU A 460 -9.25 4.90 8.54
C LEU A 460 -8.28 4.94 7.37
N THR A 461 -6.98 4.79 7.61
CA THR A 461 -5.99 4.73 6.52
C THR A 461 -6.32 3.62 5.54
N THR A 462 -6.70 2.44 6.03
CA THR A 462 -7.05 1.31 5.17
C THR A 462 -8.34 1.58 4.40
N ALA A 463 -9.38 2.12 5.03
CA ALA A 463 -10.63 2.47 4.38
C ALA A 463 -10.42 3.51 3.26
N LEU A 464 -9.64 4.56 3.51
CA LEU A 464 -9.33 5.56 2.50
C LEU A 464 -8.39 5.04 1.42
N ALA A 465 -7.47 4.12 1.72
CA ALA A 465 -6.67 3.48 0.70
C ALA A 465 -7.53 2.65 -0.28
N LEU A 466 -8.54 1.94 0.23
CA LEU A 466 -9.52 1.25 -0.62
C LEU A 466 -10.30 2.21 -1.52
N ASN A 467 -10.71 3.36 -0.97
CA ASN A 467 -11.40 4.39 -1.76
C ASN A 467 -10.47 5.02 -2.79
N ALA A 468 -9.20 5.28 -2.46
CA ALA A 468 -8.19 5.78 -3.39
C ALA A 468 -8.01 4.86 -4.61
N ILE A 469 -7.89 3.54 -4.39
CA ILE A 469 -7.78 2.55 -5.47
C ILE A 469 -9.02 2.63 -6.39
N ARG A 470 -10.22 2.59 -5.81
CA ARG A 470 -11.50 2.64 -6.56
C ARG A 470 -11.69 3.97 -7.30
N ALA A 471 -11.27 5.08 -6.68
CA ALA A 471 -11.46 6.42 -7.21
C ALA A 471 -10.64 6.64 -8.50
N VAL A 472 -9.38 6.19 -8.52
CA VAL A 472 -8.54 6.27 -9.73
C VAL A 472 -9.14 5.45 -10.86
N ASP A 473 -9.61 4.24 -10.58
CA ASP A 473 -10.25 3.40 -11.59
C ASP A 473 -11.52 4.04 -12.16
N ALA A 474 -12.35 4.66 -11.31
CA ALA A 474 -13.54 5.38 -11.76
C ALA A 474 -13.17 6.57 -12.68
N VAL A 475 -12.16 7.37 -12.32
CA VAL A 475 -11.70 8.49 -13.16
C VAL A 475 -11.15 8.01 -14.50
N ARG A 476 -10.41 6.89 -14.53
CA ARG A 476 -9.93 6.28 -15.78
C ARG A 476 -11.10 5.91 -16.70
N THR A 477 -12.11 5.22 -16.17
CA THR A 477 -13.25 4.78 -17.00
C THR A 477 -14.05 5.94 -17.59
N ARG A 478 -14.18 7.06 -16.87
CA ARG A 478 -14.86 8.27 -17.38
C ARG A 478 -14.09 8.98 -18.48
N ARG A 479 -12.78 8.76 -18.61
CA ARG A 479 -11.92 9.36 -19.64
C ARG A 479 -11.85 8.54 -20.93
N ILE A 480 -12.25 7.27 -20.92
CA ILE A 480 -12.31 6.44 -22.12
C ILE A 480 -13.69 6.71 -22.78
N PRO A 481 -13.75 7.38 -23.95
CA PRO A 481 -15.01 7.51 -24.67
C PRO A 481 -15.51 6.10 -25.05
N PRO A 482 -16.83 5.84 -25.02
CA PRO A 482 -17.37 4.57 -25.47
C PRO A 482 -16.87 4.32 -26.90
N THR A 483 -16.19 3.20 -27.09
CA THR A 483 -15.71 2.77 -28.41
C THR A 483 -16.93 2.59 -29.29
N ILE A 484 -16.97 3.29 -30.42
CA ILE A 484 -18.00 3.11 -31.45
C ILE A 484 -17.91 1.64 -31.88
N GLU A 485 -18.90 0.83 -31.52
CA GLU A 485 -19.13 -0.47 -32.13
C GLU A 485 -19.31 -0.24 -33.63
N THR A 486 -18.27 -0.55 -34.41
CA THR A 486 -18.37 -0.61 -35.86
C THR A 486 -19.19 -1.84 -36.22
N THR A 487 -20.51 -1.67 -36.29
CA THR A 487 -21.39 -2.58 -37.05
C THR A 487 -20.96 -2.55 -38.52
N ARG A 488 -20.09 -3.49 -38.91
CA ARG A 488 -19.94 -3.92 -40.31
C ARG A 488 -20.65 -5.26 -40.47
N SER A 489 -21.95 -5.20 -40.74
CA SER A 489 -22.67 -6.24 -41.46
C SER A 489 -22.92 -5.76 -42.89
N VAL A 490 -21.91 -5.92 -43.75
CA VAL A 490 -22.15 -5.85 -45.20
C VAL A 490 -22.56 -7.25 -45.63
N GLN A 491 -23.87 -7.43 -45.82
CA GLN A 491 -24.43 -8.59 -46.51
C GLN A 491 -23.99 -8.54 -47.98
N PHE A 492 -23.25 -9.55 -48.43
CA PHE A 492 -23.12 -9.85 -49.85
C PHE A 492 -24.35 -10.66 -50.28
N ALA A 493 -25.20 -10.08 -51.11
CA ALA A 493 -26.21 -10.80 -51.87
C ALA A 493 -25.58 -11.39 -53.15
N PRO A 494 -25.92 -12.62 -53.55
CA PRO A 494 -25.51 -13.18 -54.84
C PRO A 494 -26.48 -12.73 -55.93
N SER A 495 -25.97 -12.08 -56.97
CA SER A 495 -26.69 -11.83 -58.22
C SER A 495 -26.41 -12.98 -59.20
N ALA A 496 -27.47 -13.69 -59.58
CA ALA A 496 -27.49 -14.60 -60.72
C ALA A 496 -28.14 -13.91 -61.95
N GLU A 497 -27.74 -14.39 -63.14
CA GLU A 497 -28.26 -14.13 -64.50
C GLU A 497 -27.88 -12.75 -65.08
N ILE A 498 -27.16 -12.65 -66.22
CA ILE A 498 -27.34 -13.31 -67.53
C ILE A 498 -26.02 -13.86 -68.08
#